data_AF-A0A7R9EPG7-F1
#
_entry.id   AF-A0A7R9EPG7-F1
#
_cell.length_a   1.000
_cell.length_b   1.000
_cell.length_c   1.000
_cell.angle_alpha   90.00
_cell.angle_beta   90.00
_cell.angle_gamma   90.00
#
_symmetry.space_group_name_H-M   'P 1'
#
loop_
_entity.id
_entity.type
_entity.pdbx_description
1 polymer ?
#
loop_
_entity_poly.entity_id
_entity_poly.type
_entity_poly.pdbx_seq_one_letter_code
_entity_poly.pdbx_strand_id
1 'polypeptide(L)'
;MGGKLSSLDPMDVDVPELKNLLERDSYLRPYEREFRRRYACFKDYADKVGEHDGGLDNFTQAYKYYGIHINLDNSVTCREWAPGAHQLYLMGDFIVVVITIIITIIIITVIIITIIIIIIIIIITIIIKNNCFQPVVESI
;
A
#
# COMPACT_ATOMS: atom_id res chain seq x y z
N MET A 1 -1.46 -6.86 -29.08
CA MET A 1 -1.12 -8.24 -28.70
C MET A 1 -0.41 -8.87 -29.88
N GLY A 2 0.91 -8.85 -29.89
CA GLY A 2 1.70 -9.46 -30.96
C GLY A 2 3.11 -9.66 -30.43
N GLY A 3 3.69 -10.79 -30.78
CA GLY A 3 5.11 -11.08 -30.65
C GLY A 3 5.58 -11.74 -31.95
N LYS A 4 6.82 -12.23 -31.96
CA LYS A 4 7.47 -12.72 -33.17
C LYS A 4 6.75 -13.93 -33.78
N LEU A 5 6.24 -14.84 -32.95
CA LEU A 5 5.60 -16.07 -33.40
C LEU A 5 4.12 -15.86 -33.72
N SER A 6 3.40 -15.08 -32.91
CA SER A 6 1.98 -14.81 -33.10
C SER A 6 1.65 -13.93 -34.32
N SER A 7 2.66 -13.31 -34.94
CA SER A 7 2.51 -12.62 -36.23
C SER A 7 2.63 -13.51 -37.46
N LEU A 8 3.13 -14.75 -37.32
CA LEU A 8 3.26 -15.71 -38.43
C LEU A 8 1.92 -16.40 -38.73
N ASP A 9 1.80 -17.06 -39.89
CA ASP A 9 0.70 -18.01 -40.07
C ASP A 9 0.86 -19.12 -39.02
N PRO A 10 -0.18 -19.47 -38.23
CA PRO A 10 -0.10 -20.57 -37.28
C PRO A 10 0.46 -21.86 -37.87
N MET A 11 0.25 -22.15 -39.15
CA MET A 11 0.81 -23.38 -39.76
C MET A 11 2.33 -23.37 -39.89
N ASP A 12 2.97 -22.19 -39.90
CA ASP A 12 4.44 -22.04 -39.95
C ASP A 12 5.10 -22.11 -38.56
N VAL A 13 4.30 -22.14 -37.49
CA VAL A 13 4.80 -22.20 -36.11
C VAL A 13 5.09 -23.64 -35.74
N ASP A 14 6.36 -23.95 -35.49
CA ASP A 14 6.76 -25.26 -35.00
C ASP A 14 6.36 -25.44 -33.53
N VAL A 15 5.64 -26.53 -33.25
CA VAL A 15 5.13 -26.86 -31.92
C VAL A 15 5.73 -28.19 -31.50
N PRO A 16 6.51 -28.23 -30.41
CA PRO A 16 7.08 -29.47 -29.90
C PRO A 16 6.00 -30.52 -29.64
N GLU A 17 6.28 -31.77 -30.06
CA GLU A 17 5.44 -32.95 -29.80
C GLU A 17 4.01 -32.92 -30.36
N LEU A 18 3.64 -31.91 -31.14
CA LEU A 18 2.28 -31.80 -31.70
C LEU A 18 1.91 -33.01 -32.56
N LYS A 19 2.86 -33.52 -33.35
CA LYS A 19 2.65 -34.72 -34.17
C LYS A 19 2.26 -35.93 -33.31
N ASN A 20 2.98 -36.17 -32.22
CA ASN A 20 2.72 -37.29 -31.31
C ASN A 20 1.34 -37.15 -30.65
N LEU A 21 0.93 -35.92 -30.30
CA LEU A 21 -0.40 -35.64 -29.76
C LEU A 21 -1.51 -35.97 -30.76
N LEU A 22 -1.37 -35.55 -32.01
CA LEU A 22 -2.35 -35.79 -33.08
C LEU A 22 -2.40 -37.26 -33.53
N GLU A 23 -1.31 -38.00 -33.39
CA GLU A 23 -1.27 -39.44 -33.62
C GLU A 23 -1.97 -40.20 -32.48
N ARG A 24 -1.75 -39.79 -31.23
CA ARG A 24 -2.41 -40.37 -30.05
C ARG A 24 -3.92 -40.12 -30.05
N ASP A 25 -4.35 -38.94 -30.49
CA ASP A 25 -5.77 -38.59 -30.61
C ASP A 25 -6.05 -37.89 -31.95
N SER A 26 -6.51 -38.68 -32.93
CA SER A 26 -6.80 -38.20 -34.28
C SER A 26 -8.00 -37.25 -34.36
N TYR A 27 -8.88 -37.19 -33.35
CA TYR A 27 -9.99 -36.23 -33.33
C TYR A 27 -9.52 -34.78 -33.21
N LEU A 28 -8.27 -34.57 -32.78
CA LEU A 28 -7.69 -33.24 -32.61
C LEU A 28 -7.16 -32.61 -33.92
N ARG A 29 -7.01 -33.40 -35.00
CA ARG A 29 -6.44 -32.93 -36.29
C ARG A 29 -7.11 -31.69 -36.88
N PRO A 30 -8.46 -31.58 -36.88
CA PRO A 30 -9.13 -30.38 -37.41
C PRO A 30 -8.77 -29.09 -36.64
N TYR A 31 -8.23 -29.22 -35.42
CA TYR A 31 -7.87 -28.11 -34.54
C TYR A 31 -6.37 -27.83 -34.48
N GLU A 32 -5.55 -28.49 -35.31
CA GLU A 32 -4.09 -28.30 -35.34
C GLU A 32 -3.70 -26.82 -35.42
N ARG A 33 -4.36 -26.07 -36.31
CA ARG A 33 -4.12 -24.64 -36.49
C ARG A 33 -4.28 -23.84 -35.20
N GLU A 34 -5.26 -24.19 -34.37
CA GLU A 34 -5.50 -23.52 -33.09
C GLU A 34 -4.44 -23.89 -32.03
N PHE A 35 -3.96 -25.14 -32.02
CA PHE A 35 -2.84 -25.52 -31.15
C PHE A 35 -1.60 -24.69 -31.47
N ARG A 36 -1.25 -24.57 -32.76
CA ARG A 36 -0.10 -23.78 -33.19
C ARG A 36 -0.27 -22.30 -32.89
N ARG A 37 -1.45 -21.72 -33.14
CA ARG A 37 -1.76 -20.32 -32.81
C ARG A 37 -1.61 -20.05 -31.30
N ARG A 38 -2.16 -20.93 -30.45
CA ARG A 38 -2.06 -20.79 -28.99
C ARG A 38 -0.62 -20.93 -28.50
N TYR A 39 0.13 -21.88 -29.05
CA TYR A 39 1.54 -22.06 -28.72
C TYR A 39 2.36 -20.82 -29.10
N ALA A 40 2.11 -20.24 -30.27
CA ALA A 40 2.75 -18.99 -30.70
C ALA A 40 2.51 -17.85 -29.69
N CYS A 41 1.25 -17.65 -29.28
CA CYS A 41 0.92 -16.65 -28.25
C CYS A 41 1.62 -16.96 -26.92
N PHE A 42 1.54 -18.21 -26.44
CA PHE A 42 2.19 -18.63 -25.20
C PHE A 42 3.70 -18.35 -25.24
N LYS A 43 4.36 -18.75 -26.32
CA LYS A 43 5.80 -18.61 -26.46
C LYS A 43 6.23 -17.14 -26.51
N ASP A 44 5.50 -16.30 -27.24
CA ASP A 44 5.74 -14.86 -27.26
C ASP A 44 5.58 -14.22 -25.86
N TYR A 45 4.60 -14.64 -25.07
CA TYR A 45 4.44 -14.15 -23.71
C TYR A 45 5.54 -14.68 -22.78
N ALA A 46 5.90 -15.95 -22.89
CA ALA A 46 6.98 -16.55 -22.12
C ALA A 46 8.33 -15.86 -22.41
N ASP A 47 8.59 -15.54 -23.67
CA ASP A 47 9.80 -14.84 -24.10
C ASP A 47 9.81 -13.40 -23.56
N LYS A 48 8.68 -12.68 -23.60
CA LYS A 48 8.55 -11.35 -22.97
C LYS A 48 8.82 -11.37 -21.47
N VAL A 49 8.30 -12.35 -20.75
CA VAL A 49 8.58 -12.53 -19.31
C VAL A 49 10.06 -12.85 -19.10
N GLY A 50 10.66 -13.66 -19.97
CA GLY A 50 12.09 -13.94 -19.99
C GLY A 50 12.95 -12.68 -20.14
N GLU A 51 12.60 -11.82 -21.11
CA GLU A 51 13.32 -10.59 -21.45
C GLU A 51 13.15 -9.49 -20.39
N HIS A 52 11.95 -9.30 -19.84
CA HIS A 52 11.65 -8.19 -18.94
C HIS A 52 11.87 -8.53 -17.47
N ASP A 53 11.43 -9.71 -17.03
CA ASP A 53 11.40 -10.08 -15.61
C ASP A 53 12.52 -11.05 -15.23
N GLY A 54 13.39 -11.41 -16.19
CA GLY A 54 14.49 -12.34 -15.97
C GLY A 54 14.03 -13.79 -15.83
N GLY A 55 12.89 -14.15 -16.42
CA GLY A 55 12.33 -15.49 -16.43
C GLY A 55 11.15 -15.70 -15.48
N LEU A 56 10.52 -16.87 -15.62
CA LEU A 56 9.28 -17.18 -14.91
C LEU A 56 9.47 -17.26 -13.38
N ASP A 57 10.62 -17.73 -12.92
CA ASP A 57 10.90 -17.82 -11.48
C ASP A 57 10.85 -16.44 -10.81
N ASN A 58 11.57 -15.47 -11.36
CA ASN A 58 11.56 -14.09 -10.88
C ASN A 58 10.17 -13.44 -11.02
N PHE A 59 9.50 -13.64 -12.15
CA PHE A 59 8.15 -13.13 -12.38
C PHE A 59 7.15 -13.61 -11.33
N THR A 60 7.19 -14.90 -10.97
CA THR A 60 6.29 -15.48 -9.95
C THR A 60 6.62 -15.03 -8.52
N GLN A 61 7.80 -14.43 -8.30
CA GLN A 61 8.24 -13.91 -7.01
C GLN A 61 8.01 -12.41 -6.85
N ALA A 62 7.09 -11.83 -7.64
CA ALA A 62 6.72 -10.41 -7.57
C ALA A 62 6.34 -9.92 -6.16
N TYR A 63 5.87 -10.81 -5.27
CA TYR A 63 5.57 -10.50 -3.86
C TYR A 63 6.80 -10.04 -3.06
N LYS A 64 8.02 -10.34 -3.52
CA LYS A 64 9.26 -9.82 -2.92
C LYS A 64 9.50 -8.35 -3.26
N TYR A 65 8.84 -7.84 -4.31
CA TYR A 65 8.98 -6.47 -4.77
C TYR A 65 7.76 -5.62 -4.45
N TYR A 66 6.55 -6.10 -4.78
CA TYR A 66 5.26 -5.45 -4.46
C TYR A 66 4.79 -5.78 -3.05
N GLY A 67 3.84 -5.00 -2.54
CA GLY A 67 3.32 -5.11 -1.18
C GLY A 67 4.10 -4.26 -0.17
N ILE A 68 3.99 -4.62 1.11
CA ILE A 68 4.59 -3.90 2.24
C ILE A 68 5.81 -4.68 2.73
N HIS A 69 6.97 -4.02 2.76
CA HIS A 69 8.24 -4.58 3.18
C HIS A 69 8.92 -3.69 4.22
N ILE A 70 9.48 -4.30 5.26
CA ILE A 70 10.29 -3.62 6.28
C ILE A 70 11.76 -3.80 5.88
N ASN A 71 12.46 -2.70 5.69
CA ASN A 71 13.87 -2.69 5.28
C ASN A 71 14.80 -2.85 6.50
N LEU A 72 16.08 -3.12 6.24
CA LEU A 72 17.10 -3.31 7.28
C LEU A 72 17.33 -2.07 8.16
N ASP A 73 17.02 -0.88 7.64
CA ASP A 73 17.06 0.39 8.36
C ASP A 73 15.76 0.72 9.11
N ASN A 74 14.83 -0.25 9.20
CA ASN A 74 13.48 -0.12 9.74
C ASN A 74 12.54 0.82 8.96
N SER A 75 12.93 1.30 7.77
CA SER A 75 12.00 2.00 6.88
C SER A 75 10.97 1.02 6.29
N VAL A 76 9.78 1.54 5.95
CA VAL A 76 8.70 0.73 5.36
C VAL A 76 8.51 1.14 3.91
N THR A 77 8.64 0.17 2.99
CA THR A 77 8.34 0.35 1.57
C THR A 77 6.99 -0.28 1.25
N CYS A 78 6.06 0.50 0.70
CA CYS A 78 4.78 0.02 0.20
C CYS A 78 4.72 0.25 -1.31
N ARG A 79 4.52 -0.82 -2.09
CA ARG A 79 4.42 -0.74 -3.56
C ARG A 79 3.15 -1.43 -4.05
N GLU A 80 2.33 -0.68 -4.79
CA GLU A 80 1.08 -1.16 -5.37
C GLU A 80 0.99 -0.75 -6.83
N TRP A 81 0.40 -1.59 -7.68
CA TRP A 81 0.16 -1.24 -9.07
C TRP A 81 -1.22 -0.56 -9.21
N ALA A 82 -1.20 0.77 -9.27
CA ALA A 82 -2.43 1.57 -9.42
C ALA A 82 -2.23 2.72 -10.44
N PRO A 83 -1.99 2.43 -11.73
CA PRO A 83 -1.65 3.43 -12.74
C PRO A 83 -2.77 4.45 -13.00
N GLY A 84 -4.02 4.10 -12.69
CA GLY A 84 -5.17 5.01 -12.79
C GLY A 84 -5.45 5.83 -11.54
N ALA A 85 -4.69 5.65 -10.45
CA ALA A 85 -4.92 6.38 -9.21
C ALA A 85 -4.35 7.80 -9.31
N HIS A 86 -5.16 8.80 -8.97
CA HIS A 86 -4.67 10.17 -8.84
C HIS A 86 -3.82 10.33 -7.58
N GLN A 87 -4.20 9.63 -6.51
CA GLN A 87 -3.52 9.64 -5.21
C GLN A 87 -3.63 8.26 -4.56
N LEU A 88 -2.64 7.92 -3.76
CA LEU A 88 -2.54 6.68 -2.99
C LEU A 88 -2.28 7.01 -1.53
N TYR A 89 -3.00 6.33 -0.65
CA TYR A 89 -2.89 6.48 0.80
C TYR A 89 -2.77 5.10 1.44
N LEU A 90 -1.89 4.98 2.43
CA LEU A 90 -1.75 3.78 3.23
C LEU A 90 -2.51 3.97 4.55
N MET A 91 -3.47 3.09 4.86
CA MET A 91 -4.34 3.20 6.03
C MET A 91 -4.34 1.90 6.85
N GLY A 92 -4.47 2.02 8.18
CA GLY A 92 -4.56 0.89 9.10
C GLY A 92 -4.41 1.32 10.57
N ASP A 93 -4.43 0.35 11.50
CA ASP A 93 -4.45 0.60 12.95
C ASP A 93 -3.24 1.41 13.45
N PHE A 94 -2.11 1.35 12.74
CA PHE A 94 -0.92 2.15 13.03
C PHE A 94 -1.19 3.67 12.99
N ILE A 95 -2.25 4.11 12.30
CA ILE A 95 -2.70 5.50 12.29
C ILE A 95 -3.57 5.81 13.51
N VAL A 96 -4.42 4.86 13.92
CA VAL A 96 -5.36 5.04 15.05
C VAL A 96 -4.61 5.30 16.34
N VAL A 97 -3.51 4.59 16.58
CA VAL A 97 -2.65 4.78 17.78
C VAL A 97 -2.07 6.19 17.84
N VAL A 98 -1.57 6.71 16.71
CA VAL A 98 -1.01 8.07 16.64
C VAL A 98 -2.10 9.12 16.90
N ILE A 99 -3.26 8.97 16.27
CA ILE A 99 -4.40 9.87 16.45
C ILE A 99 -4.87 9.85 17.91
N THR A 100 -5.00 8.67 18.52
CA THR A 100 -5.42 8.57 19.92
C THR A 100 -4.42 9.23 20.85
N ILE A 101 -3.11 8.98 20.67
CA ILE A 101 -2.06 9.63 21.48
C ILE A 101 -2.15 11.15 21.36
N ILE A 102 -2.28 11.69 20.14
CA ILE A 102 -2.39 13.13 19.91
C ILE A 102 -3.63 13.70 20.59
N ILE A 103 -4.79 13.06 20.42
CA ILE A 103 -6.04 13.49 21.05
C ILE A 103 -5.90 13.47 22.58
N THR A 104 -5.31 12.42 23.16
CA THR A 104 -5.09 12.34 24.60
C THR A 104 -4.18 13.46 25.11
N ILE A 105 -3.08 13.77 24.39
CA ILE A 105 -2.17 14.86 24.75
C ILE A 105 -2.89 16.21 24.70
N ILE A 106 -3.70 16.46 23.66
CA ILE A 106 -4.48 17.69 23.52
C ILE A 106 -5.46 17.84 24.68
N ILE A 107 -6.23 16.78 24.98
CA ILE A 107 -7.21 16.78 26.08
C ILE A 107 -6.52 17.06 27.42
N ILE A 108 -5.42 16.37 27.73
CA ILE A 108 -4.65 16.60 28.96
C ILE A 108 -4.16 18.05 29.04
N THR A 109 -3.65 18.59 27.93
CA THR A 109 -3.14 19.96 27.88
C THR A 109 -4.25 20.98 28.14
N VAL A 110 -5.43 20.80 27.53
CA VAL A 110 -6.60 21.65 27.76
C VAL A 110 -7.07 21.58 29.22
N ILE A 111 -7.09 20.38 29.81
CA ILE A 111 -7.46 20.20 31.21
C ILE A 111 -6.49 20.94 32.14
N ILE A 112 -5.18 20.78 31.91
CA ILE A 112 -4.14 21.45 32.72
C ILE A 112 -4.28 22.98 32.62
N ILE A 113 -4.44 23.53 31.42
CA ILE A 113 -4.62 24.97 31.20
C ILE A 113 -5.87 25.47 31.94
N THR A 114 -6.97 24.74 31.85
CA THR A 114 -8.22 25.11 32.53
C THR A 114 -8.06 25.12 34.04
N ILE A 115 -7.37 24.12 34.62
CA ILE A 115 -7.08 24.05 36.05
C ILE A 115 -6.19 25.22 36.49
N ILE A 116 -5.15 25.55 35.72
CA ILE A 116 -4.25 26.67 36.02
C ILE A 116 -5.03 27.99 36.02
N ILE A 117 -5.89 28.22 35.03
CA ILE A 117 -6.74 29.43 34.96
C ILE A 117 -7.64 29.51 36.19
N ILE A 118 -8.29 28.40 36.59
CA ILE A 118 -9.15 28.36 37.78
C ILE A 118 -8.33 28.69 39.04
N ILE A 119 -7.13 28.11 39.20
CA ILE A 119 -6.26 28.40 40.34
C ILE A 119 -5.86 29.87 40.37
N ILE A 120 -5.48 30.45 39.22
CA ILE A 120 -5.14 31.88 39.12
C ILE A 120 -6.34 32.75 39.53
N ILE A 121 -7.54 32.45 39.04
CA ILE A 121 -8.76 33.19 39.40
C ILE A 121 -9.04 33.09 40.90
N ILE A 122 -8.88 31.91 41.50
CA ILE A 122 -9.05 31.71 42.95
C ILE A 122 -8.04 32.53 43.73
N ILE A 123 -6.75 32.48 43.36
CA ILE A 123 -5.68 33.25 44.00
C ILE A 123 -5.98 34.75 43.92
N ILE A 124 -6.33 35.26 42.74
CA ILE A 124 -6.70 36.67 42.54
C ILE A 124 -7.89 37.04 43.44
N THR A 125 -8.92 36.21 43.49
CA THR A 125 -10.11 36.46 44.32
C THR A 125 -9.77 36.51 45.82
N ILE A 126 -8.89 35.61 46.29
CA ILE A 126 -8.41 35.60 47.68
C ILE A 126 -7.61 36.88 47.98
N ILE A 127 -6.70 37.28 47.09
CA ILE A 127 -5.88 38.50 47.23
C ILE A 127 -6.79 39.74 47.32
N ILE A 128 -7.80 39.85 46.44
CA ILE A 128 -8.76 40.97 46.44
C ILE A 128 -9.54 41.00 47.75
N LYS A 129 -10.04 39.86 48.24
CA LYS A 129 -10.76 39.78 49.52
C LYS A 129 -9.89 40.18 50.71
N ASN A 130 -8.64 39.73 50.75
CA ASN A 130 -7.71 40.03 51.85
C ASN A 130 -7.25 41.50 51.86
N ASN A 131 -7.06 42.11 50.68
CA ASN A 131 -6.68 43.53 50.57
C ASN A 131 -7.87 44.49 50.81
N CYS A 132 -9.11 44.09 50.55
CA CYS A 132 -10.31 44.87 50.91
C CYS A 132 -10.67 44.81 52.40
N PHE A 133 -10.05 43.92 53.19
CA PHE A 133 -10.33 43.72 54.63
C PHE A 133 -9.25 44.32 55.56
N GLN A 134 -8.46 45.30 55.10
CA GLN A 134 -7.77 46.22 56.01
C GLN A 134 -8.83 47.20 56.55
N PRO A 135 -9.23 47.11 57.83
CA PRO A 135 -10.24 48.00 58.36
C PRO A 135 -9.60 49.39 58.55
N VAL A 136 -10.33 50.42 58.14
CA VAL A 136 -10.07 51.82 58.50
C VAL A 136 -10.26 51.93 60.01
N VAL A 137 -9.21 51.62 60.77
CA VAL A 137 -9.12 51.87 62.21
C VAL A 137 -7.73 52.43 62.49
N GLU A 138 -7.59 53.74 62.29
CA GLU A 138 -7.09 54.68 63.30
C GLU A 138 -7.05 56.08 62.68
N SER A 139 -7.99 56.91 63.11
CA SER A 139 -7.87 58.36 63.08
C SER A 139 -7.10 58.79 64.35
N ILE A 140 -5.91 59.38 64.17
CA ILE A 140 -5.30 60.48 64.94
C ILE A 140 -4.16 61.05 64.09
#